data_AF-A0AAW2NV81-F1
#
_entry.id   AF-A0AAW2NV81-F1
#
_cell.length_a   1.000
_cell.length_b   1.000
_cell.length_c   1.000
_cell.angle_alpha   90.00
_cell.angle_beta   90.00
_cell.angle_gamma   90.00
#
_symmetry.space_group_name_H-M   'P 1'
#
loop_
_entity.id
_entity.type
_entity.pdbx_description
1 polymer ?
#
loop_
_entity_poly.entity_id
_entity_poly.type
_entity_poly.pdbx_seq_one_letter_code
_entity_poly.pdbx_strand_id
1 'polypeptide(L)'
;MLKGSFDYLGLNYYTGNYAAHILSRSGNISSTTDNMVRLSTEIKGVPIGKPTGVSIFFVYPKGLHDLLVYTKERYNNPTIYITENGMGDSKNGTIKQAIEDPLRVYFYNGHLQAVHQAIK
;
A
#
# COMPACT_ATOMS: atom_id res chain seq x y z
N MET A 1 27.60 13.33 -0.27
CA MET A 1 26.49 14.26 -0.62
C MET A 1 25.32 13.39 -1.09
N LEU A 2 24.12 13.55 -0.51
CA LEU A 2 22.94 12.68 -0.79
C LEU A 2 21.81 13.40 -1.54
N LYS A 3 21.75 14.73 -1.51
CA LYS A 3 20.73 15.49 -2.23
C LYS A 3 20.96 15.34 -3.74
N GLY A 4 19.94 14.91 -4.46
CA GLY A 4 20.02 14.68 -5.91
C GLY A 4 20.82 13.44 -6.31
N SER A 5 21.03 12.49 -5.40
CA SER A 5 21.77 11.26 -5.69
C SER A 5 20.88 10.14 -6.26
N PHE A 6 19.78 10.47 -6.94
CA PHE A 6 18.90 9.50 -7.60
C PHE A 6 18.34 10.07 -8.90
N ASP A 7 18.23 9.23 -9.92
CA ASP A 7 17.66 9.60 -11.22
C ASP A 7 16.14 9.34 -11.26
N TYR A 8 15.65 8.38 -10.48
CA TYR A 8 14.25 8.02 -10.35
C TYR A 8 13.95 7.41 -8.97
N LEU A 9 12.67 7.37 -8.60
CA LEU A 9 12.17 6.72 -7.40
C LEU A 9 11.55 5.36 -7.75
N GLY A 10 12.13 4.27 -7.25
CA GLY A 10 11.48 2.96 -7.23
C GLY A 10 10.48 2.87 -6.08
N LEU A 11 9.25 2.43 -6.35
CA LEU A 11 8.17 2.38 -5.38
C LEU A 11 7.50 1.01 -5.36
N ASN A 12 7.56 0.35 -4.20
CA ASN A 12 6.83 -0.89 -3.95
C ASN A 12 5.53 -0.56 -3.21
N TYR A 13 4.38 -0.86 -3.82
CA TYR A 13 3.07 -0.62 -3.22
C TYR A 13 2.24 -1.88 -3.14
N TYR A 14 1.74 -2.18 -1.94
CA TYR A 14 0.96 -3.39 -1.66
C TYR A 14 -0.37 -3.13 -0.95
N THR A 15 -0.44 -2.12 -0.08
CA THR A 15 -1.61 -1.88 0.78
C THR A 15 -1.61 -0.46 1.37
N GLY A 16 -2.69 -0.10 2.07
CA GLY A 16 -2.77 1.07 2.94
C GLY A 16 -3.12 0.71 4.39
N ASN A 17 -2.96 1.67 5.30
CA ASN A 17 -3.39 1.58 6.70
C ASN A 17 -4.09 2.87 7.10
N TYR A 18 -5.01 2.77 8.05
CA TYR A 18 -5.42 3.91 8.85
C TYR A 18 -4.33 4.26 9.86
N ALA A 19 -4.21 5.55 10.17
CA ALA A 19 -3.29 6.06 11.18
C ALA A 19 -4.06 6.90 12.20
N ALA A 20 -3.83 6.64 13.48
CA ALA A 20 -4.37 7.44 14.58
C ALA A 20 -3.25 7.91 15.50
N HIS A 21 -3.31 9.18 15.90
CA HIS A 21 -2.38 9.76 16.87
C HIS A 21 -2.56 9.12 18.24
N ILE A 22 -1.45 8.82 18.91
CA ILE A 22 -1.42 8.30 20.28
C ILE A 22 -1.21 9.47 21.25
N LEU A 23 -2.19 9.71 22.14
CA LEU A 23 -2.16 10.85 23.07
C LEU A 23 -1.15 10.71 24.20
N SER A 24 -0.83 9.48 24.62
CA SER A 24 0.15 9.21 25.66
C SER A 24 1.04 8.04 25.28
N ARG A 25 2.35 8.24 25.42
CA ARG A 25 3.34 7.19 25.19
C ARG A 25 3.39 6.30 26.43
N SER A 26 3.12 5.01 26.26
CA SER A 26 3.35 4.00 27.29
C SER A 26 4.53 3.12 26.89
N GLY A 27 5.43 2.83 27.85
CA GLY A 27 6.63 2.03 27.61
C GLY A 27 7.86 2.83 27.16
N ASN A 28 8.92 2.09 26.79
CA ASN A 28 10.21 2.66 26.43
C ASN A 28 10.21 3.29 25.03
N ILE A 29 10.96 4.39 24.89
CA ILE A 29 11.19 5.03 23.61
C ILE A 29 12.04 4.10 22.74
N SER A 30 11.58 3.83 21.53
CA SER A 30 12.31 3.12 20.49
C SER A 30 12.05 3.78 19.13
N SER A 31 12.87 3.46 18.14
CA SER A 31 12.65 3.91 16.76
C SER A 31 11.28 3.54 16.20
N THR A 32 10.67 2.46 16.70
CA THR A 32 9.34 1.99 16.27
C THR A 32 8.17 2.68 16.98
N THR A 33 8.39 3.29 18.14
CA THR A 33 7.36 4.01 18.90
C THR A 33 7.47 5.53 18.80
N ASP A 34 8.53 6.03 18.18
CA ASP A 34 8.79 7.47 18.16
C ASP A 34 7.79 8.26 17.31
N ASN A 35 7.21 7.63 16.29
CA ASN A 35 6.20 8.25 15.42
C ASN A 35 4.88 8.60 16.13
N MET A 36 4.63 8.09 17.35
CA MET A 36 3.38 8.30 18.11
C MET A 36 2.10 7.97 17.32
N VAL A 37 2.17 6.98 16.44
CA VAL A 37 1.05 6.57 15.58
C VAL A 37 0.66 5.13 15.86
N ARG A 38 -0.65 4.89 15.99
CA ARG A 38 -1.24 3.55 15.93
C ARG A 38 -1.76 3.31 14.51
N LEU A 39 -1.21 2.30 13.85
CA LEU A 39 -1.70 1.85 12.55
C LEU A 39 -2.82 0.81 12.74
N SER A 40 -3.78 0.81 11.83
CA SER A 40 -4.85 -0.19 11.79
C SER A 40 -5.26 -0.48 10.35
N THR A 41 -5.59 -1.73 10.07
CA THR A 41 -6.19 -2.14 8.79
C THR A 41 -7.70 -2.08 8.80
N GLU A 42 -8.31 -1.74 9.95
CA GLU A 42 -9.76 -1.65 10.11
C GLU A 42 -10.19 -0.52 11.06
N ILE A 43 -11.42 -0.06 10.90
CA ILE A 43 -12.09 0.87 11.83
C ILE A 43 -13.45 0.27 12.19
N LYS A 44 -13.71 0.09 13.49
CA LYS A 44 -14.97 -0.47 14.01
C LYS A 44 -15.33 -1.83 13.36
N GLY A 45 -14.33 -2.69 13.15
CA GLY A 45 -14.49 -4.00 12.50
C GLY A 45 -14.70 -3.96 10.99
N VAL A 46 -14.60 -2.78 10.35
CA VAL A 46 -14.67 -2.64 8.89
C VAL A 46 -13.25 -2.51 8.33
N PRO A 47 -12.77 -3.50 7.55
CA PRO A 47 -11.47 -3.43 6.90
C PRO A 47 -11.35 -2.27 5.91
N ILE A 48 -10.13 -1.77 5.73
CA ILE A 48 -9.80 -0.69 4.77
C ILE A 48 -10.06 -1.09 3.32
N GLY A 49 -10.00 -2.39 3.03
CA GLY A 49 -10.22 -2.97 1.71
C GLY A 49 -10.49 -4.45 1.80
N LYS A 50 -10.52 -5.13 0.65
CA LYS A 50 -10.72 -6.57 0.60
C LYS A 50 -9.45 -7.30 1.11
N PRO A 51 -9.54 -8.26 2.04
CA PRO A 51 -8.36 -8.98 2.51
C PRO A 51 -7.72 -9.83 1.42
N THR A 52 -6.41 -10.05 1.53
CA THR A 52 -5.64 -10.96 0.67
C THR A 52 -5.22 -12.21 1.45
N GLY A 53 -4.45 -13.10 0.83
CA GLY A 53 -3.84 -14.24 1.54
C GLY A 53 -2.72 -13.86 2.50
N VAL A 54 -2.27 -12.61 2.49
CA VAL A 54 -1.28 -12.06 3.44
C VAL A 54 -2.02 -11.19 4.45
N SER A 55 -1.92 -11.54 5.74
CA SER A 55 -2.75 -10.95 6.82
C SER A 55 -2.66 -9.43 6.95
N ILE A 56 -1.53 -8.85 6.55
CA ILE A 56 -1.28 -7.40 6.62
C ILE A 56 -1.61 -6.65 5.32
N PHE A 57 -1.96 -7.35 4.23
CA PHE A 57 -2.22 -6.75 2.92
C PHE A 57 -3.70 -6.80 2.55
N PHE A 58 -4.23 -5.64 2.16
CA PHE A 58 -5.59 -5.43 1.73
C PHE A 58 -5.59 -4.80 0.35
N VAL A 59 -6.53 -5.19 -0.51
CA VAL A 59 -6.73 -4.60 -1.83
C VAL A 59 -7.22 -3.16 -1.64
N TYR A 60 -6.32 -2.19 -1.81
CA TYR A 60 -6.62 -0.77 -1.57
C TYR A 60 -6.07 0.17 -2.67
N PRO A 61 -6.67 0.15 -3.89
CA PRO A 61 -6.18 0.94 -5.02
C PRO A 61 -6.10 2.45 -4.77
N LYS A 62 -7.04 3.00 -3.98
CA LYS A 62 -7.06 4.43 -3.65
C LYS A 62 -5.75 4.88 -3.00
N GLY A 63 -5.15 4.06 -2.15
CA GLY A 63 -3.89 4.40 -1.50
C GLY A 63 -2.71 4.51 -2.48
N LEU A 64 -2.70 3.74 -3.57
CA LEU A 64 -1.68 3.87 -4.63
C LEU A 64 -1.83 5.21 -5.35
N HIS A 65 -3.05 5.57 -5.75
CA HIS A 65 -3.33 6.87 -6.34
C HIS A 65 -2.86 8.01 -5.43
N ASP A 66 -3.30 8.00 -4.17
CA ASP A 66 -3.00 9.07 -3.23
C ASP A 66 -1.50 9.19 -2.95
N LEU A 67 -0.77 8.07 -2.88
CA LEU A 67 0.68 8.06 -2.70
C LEU A 67 1.42 8.65 -3.90
N LEU A 68 0.98 8.34 -5.13
CA LEU A 68 1.58 8.90 -6.34
C LEU A 68 1.35 10.42 -6.42
N VAL A 69 0.11 10.88 -6.17
CA VAL A 69 -0.23 12.31 -6.13
C VAL A 69 0.56 13.03 -5.04
N TYR A 70 0.59 12.46 -3.82
CA TYR A 70 1.35 13.02 -2.71
C TYR A 70 2.84 13.12 -3.06
N THR A 71 3.42 12.08 -3.65
CA THR A 71 4.83 12.10 -4.05
C THR A 71 5.10 13.19 -5.08
N LYS A 72 4.23 13.32 -6.07
CA LYS A 72 4.28 14.36 -7.10
C LYS A 72 4.28 15.76 -6.49
N GLU A 73 3.32 16.06 -5.63
CA GLU A 73 3.15 17.38 -5.02
C GLU A 73 4.26 17.71 -4.01
N ARG A 74 4.71 16.72 -3.23
CA ARG A 74 5.61 16.96 -2.09
C ARG A 74 7.09 16.91 -2.44
N TYR A 75 7.47 16.18 -3.50
CA TYR A 75 8.87 15.88 -3.84
C TYR A 75 9.27 16.33 -5.25
N ASN A 76 8.65 17.39 -5.76
CA ASN A 76 8.98 17.98 -7.07
C ASN A 76 8.81 17.00 -8.24
N ASN A 77 7.75 16.17 -8.18
CA ASN A 77 7.35 15.27 -9.25
C ASN A 77 8.50 14.47 -9.90
N PRO A 78 9.21 13.63 -9.12
CA PRO A 78 10.31 12.83 -9.66
C PRO A 78 9.76 11.80 -10.65
N THR A 79 10.63 11.26 -11.51
CA THR A 79 10.29 10.05 -12.27
C THR A 79 10.07 8.90 -11.29
N ILE A 80 8.90 8.25 -11.35
CA ILE A 80 8.52 7.14 -10.47
C ILE A 80 8.38 5.87 -11.31
N TYR A 81 8.97 4.77 -10.83
CA TYR A 81 8.69 3.42 -11.29
C TYR A 81 8.00 2.66 -10.17
N ILE A 82 6.81 2.12 -10.43
CA ILE A 82 6.20 1.14 -9.53
C ILE A 82 6.95 -0.17 -9.75
N THR A 83 7.90 -0.47 -8.86
CA THR A 83 8.81 -1.60 -8.99
C THR A 83 8.17 -2.90 -8.53
N GLU A 84 7.20 -2.83 -7.60
CA GLU A 84 6.39 -3.97 -7.21
C GLU A 84 4.94 -3.55 -6.90
N ASN A 85 3.98 -4.34 -7.39
CA ASN A 85 2.59 -4.28 -6.99
C ASN A 85 1.96 -5.65 -7.21
N GLY A 86 1.36 -6.23 -6.16
CA GLY A 86 0.77 -7.56 -6.24
C GLY A 86 0.01 -7.96 -4.98
N MET A 87 -0.53 -9.16 -4.99
CA MET A 87 -1.21 -9.76 -3.84
C MET A 87 -0.86 -11.24 -3.70
N GLY A 88 -0.74 -11.69 -2.45
CA GLY A 88 -0.69 -13.11 -2.13
C GLY A 88 -2.09 -13.72 -2.09
N ASP A 89 -2.22 -14.96 -2.53
CA ASP A 89 -3.41 -15.78 -2.34
C ASP A 89 -3.10 -16.84 -1.27
N SER A 90 -4.08 -17.19 -0.44
CA SER A 90 -3.98 -18.22 0.61
C SER A 90 -4.79 -19.48 0.26
N LYS A 91 -5.40 -19.53 -0.92
CA LYS A 91 -6.12 -20.72 -1.37
C LYS A 91 -5.14 -21.88 -1.58
N ASN A 92 -5.31 -22.93 -0.77
CA ASN A 92 -4.69 -24.23 -1.01
C ASN A 92 -5.64 -25.03 -1.91
N GLY A 93 -5.33 -25.09 -3.20
CA GLY A 93 -6.18 -25.75 -4.19
C GLY A 93 -5.39 -26.45 -5.29
N THR A 94 -6.12 -27.13 -6.17
CA THR A 94 -5.56 -27.72 -7.40
C THR A 94 -5.07 -26.62 -8.36
N ILE A 95 -4.20 -26.97 -9.31
CA ILE A 95 -3.77 -26.05 -10.38
C ILE A 95 -4.96 -25.42 -11.10
N LYS A 96 -6.02 -26.20 -11.36
CA LYS A 96 -7.24 -25.70 -12.00
C LYS A 96 -7.89 -24.58 -11.20
N GLN A 97 -7.96 -24.72 -9.88
CA GLN A 97 -8.49 -23.69 -8.98
C GLN A 97 -7.56 -22.48 -8.86
N ALA A 98 -6.24 -22.69 -8.96
CA ALA A 98 -5.25 -21.60 -8.89
C ALA A 98 -5.24 -20.72 -10.15
N ILE A 99 -5.57 -21.29 -11.32
CA ILE A 99 -5.70 -20.53 -12.58
C ILE A 99 -6.94 -19.61 -12.54
N GLU A 100 -8.01 -20.04 -11.88
CA GLU A 100 -9.22 -19.25 -11.66
C GLU A 100 -9.03 -18.26 -10.50
N ASP A 101 -8.29 -17.18 -10.75
CA ASP A 101 -7.97 -16.15 -9.75
C ASP A 101 -8.65 -14.78 -10.00
N PRO A 102 -9.97 -14.68 -9.72
CA PRO A 102 -10.70 -13.43 -9.92
C PRO A 102 -10.28 -12.33 -8.93
N LEU A 103 -9.67 -12.69 -7.80
CA LEU A 103 -9.25 -11.69 -6.80
C LEU A 103 -8.00 -10.95 -7.29
N ARG A 104 -7.03 -11.65 -7.87
CA ARG A 104 -5.87 -11.03 -8.51
C ARG A 104 -6.25 -10.18 -9.72
N VAL A 105 -7.21 -10.63 -10.53
CA VAL A 105 -7.77 -9.81 -11.62
C VAL A 105 -8.41 -8.53 -11.07
N TYR A 106 -9.24 -8.63 -10.04
CA TYR A 106 -9.83 -7.47 -9.36
C TYR A 106 -8.77 -6.52 -8.80
N PHE A 107 -7.72 -7.06 -8.17
CA PHE A 107 -6.60 -6.30 -7.63
C PHE A 107 -5.93 -5.47 -8.72
N TYR A 108 -5.50 -6.10 -9.83
CA TYR A 108 -4.78 -5.39 -10.88
C TYR A 108 -5.66 -4.39 -11.61
N ASN A 109 -6.93 -4.73 -11.89
CA ASN A 109 -7.85 -3.78 -12.51
C ASN A 109 -8.00 -2.50 -11.67
N GLY A 110 -8.20 -2.63 -10.37
CA GLY A 110 -8.30 -1.48 -9.47
C GLY A 110 -7.02 -0.66 -9.41
N HIS A 111 -5.86 -1.31 -9.20
CA HIS A 111 -4.58 -0.59 -9.04
C HIS A 111 -4.12 0.06 -10.34
N LEU A 112 -4.28 -0.60 -11.49
CA LEU A 112 -3.95 0.01 -12.79
C LEU A 112 -4.86 1.20 -13.12
N GLN A 113 -6.15 1.14 -12.76
CA GLN A 113 -7.06 2.29 -12.87
C GLN A 113 -6.63 3.45 -11.97
N ALA A 114 -6.22 3.17 -10.73
CA ALA A 114 -5.71 4.18 -9.79
C ALA A 114 -4.44 4.86 -10.32
N VAL A 115 -3.52 4.08 -10.91
CA VAL A 115 -2.32 4.62 -11.58
C VAL A 115 -2.70 5.49 -12.77
N HIS A 116 -3.60 5.02 -13.63
CA HIS A 116 -4.07 5.80 -14.78
C HIS A 116 -4.70 7.14 -14.37
N GLN A 117 -5.44 7.16 -13.26
CA GLN A 117 -6.01 8.39 -12.70
C GLN A 117 -4.93 9.33 -12.18
N ALA A 118 -3.87 8.83 -11.54
CA ALA A 118 -2.79 9.65 -11.01
C ALA A 118 -1.87 10.26 -12.10
N ILE A 119 -1.84 9.65 -13.30
CA ILE A 119 -1.08 10.15 -14.45
C ILE A 119 -1.81 11.31 -15.16
N LYS A 120 -3.14 11.31 -15.13
CA LYS A 120 -3.97 12.38 -15.72
C LYS A 120 -3.85 13.68 -14.93
#